data_AF-A0A534AB64-F1
#
_entry.id   AF-A0A534AB64-F1
#
_cell.length_a   1.000
_cell.length_b   1.000
_cell.length_c   1.000
_cell.angle_alpha   90.00
_cell.angle_beta   90.00
_cell.angle_gamma   90.00
#
_symmetry.space_group_name_H-M   'P 1'
#
loop_
_entity.id
_entity.type
_entity.pdbx_description
1 polymer ?
#
loop_
_entity_poly.entity_id
_entity_poly.type
_entity_poly.pdbx_seq_one_letter_code
_entity_poly.pdbx_strand_id
1 'polypeptide(L)' 'MARFAALALLVPDRQDYIDAAGIRNRCRCAGIQLGTSDALLAQLGGRHRLVLLSTDNDFVHAARHCALRVWAARG' A
#
# COMPACT_ATOMS: atom_id res chain seq x y z
N MET A 1 14.96 -22.83 -4.38
CA MET A 1 14.38 -21.47 -4.33
C MET A 1 13.42 -21.21 -5.51
N ALA A 2 12.40 -22.06 -5.75
CA ALA A 2 11.51 -21.91 -6.91
C ALA A 2 10.08 -21.44 -6.58
N ARG A 3 9.75 -21.27 -5.29
CA ARG A 3 8.36 -21.21 -4.80
C ARG A 3 7.61 -19.91 -5.11
N PHE A 4 8.27 -18.89 -5.66
CA PHE A 4 7.64 -17.61 -6.04
C PHE A 4 8.12 -17.06 -7.39
N ALA A 5 8.74 -17.89 -8.24
CA ALA A 5 9.27 -17.44 -9.53
C ALA A 5 8.19 -16.87 -10.48
N ALA A 6 6.92 -17.24 -10.27
CA ALA A 6 5.78 -16.73 -11.03
C ALA A 6 5.29 -15.34 -10.57
N LEU A 7 5.76 -14.84 -9.42
CA LEU A 7 5.38 -13.53 -8.90
C LEU A 7 6.44 -12.49 -9.26
N ALA A 8 6.00 -11.40 -9.89
CA ALA A 8 6.86 -10.26 -10.15
C ALA A 8 7.24 -9.60 -8.81
N LEU A 9 8.55 -9.41 -8.58
CA LEU A 9 9.06 -8.68 -7.43
C LEU A 9 9.10 -7.19 -7.76
N LEU A 10 8.37 -6.38 -7.00
CA LEU A 10 8.48 -4.93 -7.03
C LEU A 10 9.53 -4.49 -6.03
N VAL A 11 10.61 -3.90 -6.53
CA VAL A 11 11.67 -3.33 -5.69
C VAL A 11 11.44 -1.82 -5.60
N PRO A 12 11.18 -1.28 -4.39
CA PRO A 12 10.99 0.15 -4.21
C PRO A 12 12.28 0.93 -4.48
N ASP A 13 12.15 2.10 -5.09
CA ASP A 13 13.23 3.08 -5.20
C ASP A 13 13.15 4.13 -4.08
N ARG A 14 14.13 5.04 -4.02
CA ARG A 14 14.18 6.11 -3.01
C ARG A 14 12.91 6.96 -3.00
N GLN A 15 12.34 7.24 -4.18
CA GLN A 15 11.16 8.10 -4.28
C GLN A 15 9.94 7.41 -3.69
N ASP A 16 9.83 6.09 -3.83
CA ASP A 16 8.76 5.32 -3.18
C ASP A 16 8.78 5.48 -1.66
N TYR A 17 9.97 5.47 -1.04
CA TYR A 17 10.10 5.70 0.40
C TYR A 17 9.68 7.12 0.81
N ILE A 18 10.07 8.13 0.03
CA ILE A 18 9.71 9.54 0.29
C ILE A 18 8.18 9.71 0.17
N ASP A 19 7.59 9.19 -0.90
CA ASP A 19 6.17 9.30 -1.16
C ASP A 19 5.34 8.52 -0.13
N ALA A 20 5.82 7.34 0.30
CA ALA A 20 5.23 6.57 1.38
C ALA A 20 5.21 7.35 2.70
N ALA A 21 6.29 8.06 3.04
CA ALA A 21 6.29 8.96 4.20
C ALA A 21 5.21 10.05 4.07
N GLY A 22 4.99 10.57 2.86
CA GLY A 22 3.89 11.47 2.53
C GLY A 22 2.50 10.85 2.76
N ILE A 23 2.27 9.62 2.28
CA ILE A 23 1.02 8.87 2.53
C ILE A 23 0.79 8.69 4.04
N ARG A 24 1.82 8.26 4.77
CA ARG A 24 1.75 8.05 6.22
C ARG A 24 1.38 9.35 6.95
N ASN A 25 1.98 10.47 6.56
CA ASN A 25 1.65 11.77 7.16
C ASN A 25 0.20 12.18 6.89
N ARG A 26 -0.29 12.00 5.65
CA ARG A 26 -1.69 12.29 5.30
C ARG A 26 -2.67 11.42 6.09
N CYS A 27 -2.41 10.12 6.21
CA CYS A 27 -3.23 9.21 7.00
C CYS A 27 -3.24 9.62 8.47
N ARG A 28 -2.07 9.94 9.04
CA ARG A 28 -1.96 10.39 10.44
C ARG A 28 -2.75 11.67 10.70
N CYS A 29 -2.72 12.65 9.78
CA CYS A 29 -3.54 13.86 9.88
C CYS A 29 -5.05 13.57 9.86
N ALA A 30 -5.46 12.44 9.29
CA ALA A 30 -6.84 11.96 9.30
C ALA A 30 -7.16 10.99 10.47
N GLY A 31 -6.24 10.85 11.44
CA GLY A 31 -6.42 9.94 12.58
C GLY A 31 -6.17 8.46 12.27
N ILE A 32 -5.65 8.13 11.09
CA ILE A 32 -5.34 6.76 10.68
C ILE A 32 -3.85 6.51 10.91
N GLN A 33 -3.55 5.52 11.75
CA GLN A 33 -2.18 5.11 11.99
C GLN A 33 -1.77 4.05 10.96
N LEU A 34 -0.82 4.39 10.10
CA LEU A 34 -0.28 3.48 9.09
C LEU A 34 1.19 3.17 9.41
N GLY A 35 1.56 1.90 9.40
CA GLY A 35 2.95 1.45 9.52
C GLY A 35 3.82 1.96 8.37
N THR A 36 5.14 2.00 8.57
CA THR A 36 6.08 2.42 7.51
C THR A 36 6.05 1.46 6.31
N SER A 37 6.02 0.15 6.57
CA SER A 37 5.88 -0.87 5.53
C SER A 37 4.53 -0.78 4.80
N ASP A 38 3.44 -0.52 5.53
CA ASP A 38 2.11 -0.41 4.93
C ASP A 38 1.98 0.84 4.05
N ALA A 39 2.57 1.95 4.47
CA ALA A 39 2.65 3.15 3.65
C ALA A 39 3.45 2.91 2.36
N LEU A 40 4.50 2.08 2.41
CA LEU A 40 5.28 1.70 1.23
C LEU A 40 4.48 0.79 0.30
N LEU A 41 3.76 -0.20 0.85
CA LEU A 41 2.84 -1.04 0.08
C LEU A 41 1.72 -0.23 -0.57
N ALA A 42 1.16 0.74 0.15
CA ALA A 42 0.15 1.66 -0.38
C ALA A 42 0.70 2.50 -1.53
N GLN A 43 1.93 3.02 -1.38
CA GLN A 43 2.60 3.78 -2.44
C GLN A 43 2.87 2.94 -3.69
N LEU A 44 3.46 1.75 -3.53
CA LEU A 44 3.74 0.85 -4.66
C LEU A 44 2.44 0.42 -5.35
N GLY A 45 1.41 0.08 -4.57
CA GLY A 45 0.09 -0.26 -5.11
C GLY A 45 -0.51 0.87 -5.94
N GLY A 46 -0.45 2.11 -5.44
CA GLY A 46 -0.90 3.30 -6.16
C GLY A 46 -0.10 3.59 -7.42
N ARG A 47 1.24 3.64 -7.31
CA ARG A 47 2.18 3.91 -8.42
C ARG A 47 1.99 2.93 -9.58
N HIS A 48 1.82 1.65 -9.28
CA HIS A 48 1.64 0.59 -10.27
C HIS A 48 0.16 0.30 -10.60
N ARG A 49 -0.79 1.07 -10.04
CA ARG A 49 -2.25 0.92 -10.24
C ARG A 49 -2.78 -0.48 -9.92
N LEU A 50 -2.16 -1.16 -8.97
CA LEU A 50 -2.51 -2.51 -8.52
C LEU A 50 -3.69 -2.49 -7.55
N VAL A 51 -4.25 -3.68 -7.31
CA VAL A 51 -5.24 -3.92 -6.25
C VAL A 51 -4.57 -4.75 -5.16
N LEU A 52 -4.54 -4.24 -3.94
CA LEU A 52 -3.94 -4.92 -2.79
C LEU A 52 -4.92 -5.95 -2.23
N LEU A 53 -4.50 -7.21 -2.17
CA LEU A 53 -5.16 -8.25 -1.39
C LEU A 53 -4.48 -8.31 -0.01
N SER A 54 -5.23 -8.02 1.04
CA SER A 54 -4.76 -8.06 2.42
C SER A 54 -5.89 -8.46 3.36
N THR A 55 -5.54 -9.05 4.49
CA THR A 55 -6.47 -9.29 5.62
C THR A 55 -6.43 -8.16 6.66
N ASP A 56 -5.56 -7.17 6.46
CA ASP A 56 -5.43 -6.01 7.32
C ASP A 56 -6.39 -4.90 6.86
N ASN A 57 -7.32 -4.53 7.74
CA ASN A 57 -8.34 -3.52 7.47
C ASN A 57 -7.79 -2.09 7.49
N ASP A 58 -6.59 -1.84 8.01
CA ASP A 58 -6.00 -0.51 8.01
C ASP A 58 -5.83 0.03 6.59
N PHE A 59 -5.60 -0.85 5.60
CA PHE A 59 -5.56 -0.49 4.18
C PHE A 59 -6.91 -0.01 3.64
N VAL A 60 -8.03 -0.53 4.15
CA VAL A 60 -9.38 -0.08 3.74
C VAL A 60 -9.62 1.35 4.19
N HIS A 61 -9.14 1.70 5.38
CA HIS A 61 -9.21 3.07 5.89
C HIS A 61 -8.22 3.98 5.15
N ALA A 62 -6.96 3.56 4.96
CA ALA A 62 -5.93 4.31 4.25
C ALA A 62 -6.26 4.58 2.78
N ALA A 63 -6.96 3.67 2.09
CA ALA A 63 -7.38 3.82 0.70
C ALA A 63 -8.30 5.04 0.47
N ARG A 64 -8.91 5.59 1.52
CA ARG A 64 -9.69 6.84 1.44
C ARG A 64 -8.82 8.10 1.32
N HIS A 65 -7.52 7.99 1.60
CA HIS A 65 -6.58 9.12 1.71
C HIS A 65 -5.39 9.02 0.76
N CYS A 66 -5.36 8.01 -0.11
CA CYS A 66 -4.32 7.81 -1.12
C CYS A 66 -4.86 7.04 -2.33
N ALA A 67 -4.03 6.83 -3.35
CA ALA A 67 -4.43 6.16 -4.59
C ALA A 67 -4.50 4.61 -4.48
N LEU A 68 -4.43 4.06 -3.27
CA LEU A 68 -4.48 2.62 -3.03
C LEU A 68 -5.87 2.07 -3.34
N ARG A 69 -5.92 0.93 -4.03
CA ARG A 69 -7.13 0.13 -4.23
C ARG A 69 -6.99 -1.16 -3.44
N VAL A 70 -8.00 -1.51 -2.65
CA VAL A 70 -8.01 -2.74 -1.86
C VAL A 70 -9.05 -3.69 -2.45
N TRP A 71 -8.68 -4.96 -2.55
CA TRP A 71 -9.60 -5.99 -3.02
C TRP A 71 -10.69 -6.22 -1.97
N ALA A 72 -11.93 -6.30 -2.42
CA ALA A 72 -13.06 -6.71 -1.60
C ALA A 72 -13.74 -7.89 -2.29
N ALA A 73 -13.94 -8.99 -1.56
CA ALA A 73 -14.79 -10.08 -2.03
C ALA A 73 -16.18 -9.49 -2.31
N ARG A 74 -16.68 -9.66 -3.53
CA ARG A 74 -18.12 -9.51 -3.75
C ARG A 74 -18.79 -10.68 -3.01
N GLY A 75 -19.68 -10.35 -2.08
CA GLY A 75 -20.57 -11.33 -1.45
C GLY A 75 -21.55 -11.93 -2.44
#